data_AF-A0A8T2QGA0-F1
#
_entry.id   AF-A0A8T2QGA0-F1
#
_cell.length_a   1.000
_cell.length_b   1.000
_cell.length_c   1.000
_cell.angle_alpha   90.00
_cell.angle_beta   90.00
_cell.angle_gamma   90.00
#
_symmetry.space_group_name_H-M   'P 1'
#
loop_
_entity.id
_entity.type
_entity.pdbx_description
1 polymer ?
#
loop_
_entity_poly.entity_id
_entity_poly.type
_entity_poly.pdbx_seq_one_letter_code
_entity_poly.pdbx_strand_id
1 'polypeptide(L)'
;MRGAFGKPQGTCARVDIGQVLLSVRCRDNNGVHAQEALRRAKFKFPGRQKIIVSRKWGFTKFARTDYVKWKEENRIVNDGVNAKLLGCHGLLSQRQPGRAFLSAAVSG
;
A
#
# COMPACT_ATOMS: atom_id res chain seq x y z
N MET A 1 33.58 -32.88 -8.35
CA MET A 1 33.70 -32.27 -9.69
C MET A 1 34.62 -31.07 -9.61
N ARG A 2 35.63 -30.96 -10.48
CA ARG A 2 36.61 -29.86 -10.45
C ARG A 2 36.09 -28.68 -11.26
N GLY A 3 36.02 -27.47 -10.67
CA GLY A 3 35.63 -26.24 -11.38
C GLY A 3 34.15 -26.04 -11.66
N ALA A 4 33.24 -26.49 -10.79
CA ALA A 4 31.80 -26.52 -11.03
C ALA A 4 31.03 -25.23 -10.66
N PHE A 5 31.63 -24.04 -10.80
CA PHE A 5 30.90 -22.78 -10.59
C PHE A 5 30.00 -22.50 -11.81
N GLY A 6 28.69 -22.38 -11.56
CA GLY A 6 27.70 -22.20 -12.63
C GLY A 6 27.78 -20.82 -13.30
N LYS A 7 27.36 -20.76 -14.57
CA LYS A 7 27.08 -19.49 -15.24
C LYS A 7 25.75 -18.91 -14.74
N PRO A 8 25.59 -17.58 -14.67
CA PRO A 8 24.32 -16.99 -14.26
C PRO A 8 23.22 -17.32 -15.28
N GLN A 9 22.11 -17.88 -14.79
CA GLN A 9 20.93 -18.19 -15.59
C GLN A 9 19.66 -17.80 -14.84
N GLY A 10 18.89 -16.87 -15.42
CA GLY A 10 17.64 -16.37 -14.84
C GLY A 10 17.84 -15.45 -13.63
N THR A 11 16.71 -14.95 -13.12
CA THR A 11 16.64 -14.09 -11.92
C THR A 11 15.57 -14.63 -10.99
N CYS A 12 15.77 -14.52 -9.68
CA CYS A 12 14.78 -14.90 -8.68
C CYS A 12 14.57 -13.77 -7.66
N ALA A 13 13.35 -13.69 -7.11
CA ALA A 13 13.04 -12.82 -5.98
C ALA A 13 13.03 -13.66 -4.70
N ARG A 14 13.75 -13.19 -3.67
CA ARG A 14 13.69 -13.77 -2.33
C ARG A 14 12.51 -13.17 -1.58
N VAL A 15 11.78 -14.02 -0.84
CA VAL A 15 10.56 -13.62 -0.16
C VAL A 15 10.56 -14.15 1.27
N ASP A 16 10.19 -13.29 2.22
CA ASP A 16 10.10 -13.63 3.64
C ASP A 16 8.66 -14.00 4.05
N ILE A 17 8.53 -14.65 5.20
CA ILE A 17 7.22 -15.01 5.76
C ILE A 17 6.46 -13.72 6.09
N GLY A 18 5.25 -13.59 5.52
CA GLY A 18 4.39 -12.42 5.72
C GLY A 18 4.68 -11.27 4.75
N GLN A 19 5.68 -11.39 3.87
CA GLN A 19 5.90 -10.41 2.80
C GLN A 19 4.76 -10.44 1.78
N VAL A 20 4.27 -9.25 1.41
CA VAL A 20 3.24 -9.10 0.38
C VAL A 20 3.86 -9.27 -1.00
N LEU A 21 3.41 -10.27 -1.76
CA LEU A 21 3.91 -10.54 -3.12
C LEU A 21 3.17 -9.71 -4.19
N LEU A 22 1.84 -9.75 -4.14
CA LEU A 22 0.95 -9.07 -5.08
C LEU A 22 -0.11 -8.30 -4.31
N SER A 23 -0.43 -7.10 -4.79
CA SER A 23 -1.48 -6.24 -4.22
C SER A 23 -2.31 -5.66 -5.36
N VAL A 24 -3.63 -5.67 -5.19
CA VAL A 24 -4.60 -5.18 -6.18
C VAL A 24 -5.51 -4.16 -5.53
N ARG A 25 -5.67 -3.00 -6.17
CA ARG A 25 -6.64 -1.97 -5.77
C ARG A 25 -7.83 -2.01 -6.72
N CYS A 26 -9.02 -2.16 -6.18
CA CYS A 26 -10.27 -2.12 -6.95
C CYS A 26 -11.34 -1.32 -6.19
N ARG A 27 -12.46 -1.06 -6.86
CA ARG A 27 -13.67 -0.56 -6.19
C ARG A 27 -14.29 -1.71 -5.36
N ASP A 28 -15.01 -1.37 -4.30
CA ASP A 28 -15.56 -2.37 -3.36
C ASP A 28 -16.45 -3.42 -4.04
N ASN A 29 -17.22 -2.99 -5.04
CA ASN A 29 -18.09 -3.88 -5.81
C ASN A 29 -17.32 -5.02 -6.49
N ASN A 30 -16.04 -4.81 -6.83
CA ASN A 30 -15.21 -5.79 -7.52
C ASN A 30 -14.33 -6.63 -6.56
N GLY A 31 -14.52 -6.49 -5.24
CA GLY A 31 -13.70 -7.16 -4.24
C GLY A 31 -13.71 -8.69 -4.37
N VAL A 32 -14.88 -9.27 -4.66
CA VAL A 32 -15.05 -10.73 -4.83
C VAL A 32 -14.27 -11.23 -6.04
N HIS A 33 -14.34 -10.51 -7.15
CA HIS A 33 -13.60 -10.85 -8.37
C HIS A 33 -12.08 -10.75 -8.16
N ALA A 34 -11.61 -9.75 -7.41
CA ALA A 34 -10.20 -9.60 -7.07
C ALA A 34 -9.69 -10.77 -6.19
N GLN A 35 -10.49 -11.21 -5.21
CA GLN A 35 -10.13 -12.37 -4.37
C GLN A 35 -10.02 -13.66 -5.19
N GLU A 36 -10.96 -13.90 -6.10
CA GLU A 36 -10.93 -15.07 -6.99
C GLU A 36 -9.74 -15.02 -7.96
N ALA A 37 -9.41 -13.83 -8.51
CA ALA A 37 -8.24 -13.66 -9.35
C ALA A 37 -6.94 -13.98 -8.59
N LEU A 38 -6.80 -13.52 -7.35
CA LEU A 38 -5.65 -13.85 -6.49
C LEU A 38 -5.61 -15.34 -6.11
N ARG A 39 -6.78 -15.97 -5.92
CA ARG A 39 -6.89 -17.42 -5.71
C ARG A 39 -6.41 -18.22 -6.91
N ARG A 40 -6.62 -17.72 -8.14
CA ARG A 40 -6.06 -18.34 -9.36
C ARG A 40 -4.57 -18.08 -9.49
N ALA A 41 -4.13 -16.86 -9.18
CA ALA A 41 -2.72 -16.48 -9.27
C ALA A 41 -1.83 -17.28 -8.31
N LYS A 42 -2.30 -17.58 -7.09
CA LYS A 42 -1.48 -18.35 -6.13
C LYS A 42 -1.09 -19.74 -6.62
N PHE A 43 -1.84 -20.36 -7.52
CA PHE A 43 -1.45 -21.67 -8.11
C PHE A 43 -0.20 -21.59 -8.98
N LYS A 44 0.24 -20.39 -9.38
CA LYS A 44 1.48 -20.17 -10.12
C LYS A 44 2.68 -19.92 -9.23
N PHE A 45 2.46 -19.76 -7.92
CA PHE A 45 3.51 -19.61 -6.93
C PHE A 45 3.73 -20.92 -6.16
N PRO A 46 4.98 -21.27 -5.82
CA PRO A 46 5.26 -22.43 -4.99
C PRO A 46 4.77 -22.21 -3.55
N GLY A 47 4.29 -23.26 -2.89
CA GLY A 47 3.90 -23.24 -1.48
C GLY A 47 2.46 -22.78 -1.22
N ARG A 48 2.22 -22.24 -0.01
CA ARG A 48 0.88 -21.79 0.44
C ARG A 48 0.88 -20.28 0.64
N GLN A 49 0.08 -19.57 -0.17
CA GLN A 49 -0.13 -18.13 -0.03
C GLN A 49 -1.47 -17.84 0.65
N LYS A 50 -1.47 -16.83 1.53
CA LYS A 50 -2.67 -16.28 2.17
C LYS A 50 -3.16 -15.06 1.39
N ILE A 51 -4.46 -14.99 1.15
CA ILE A 51 -5.13 -13.83 0.54
C ILE A 51 -5.76 -13.05 1.69
N ILE A 52 -5.47 -11.76 1.75
CA ILE A 52 -5.98 -10.87 2.80
C ILE A 52 -6.64 -9.65 2.17
N VAL A 53 -7.68 -9.14 2.83
CA VAL A 53 -8.26 -7.83 2.51
C VAL A 53 -7.61 -6.81 3.44
N SER A 54 -6.91 -5.83 2.86
CA SER A 54 -6.27 -4.77 3.62
C SER A 54 -7.31 -3.83 4.23
N ARG A 55 -7.04 -3.33 5.44
CA ARG A 55 -7.82 -2.24 6.08
C ARG A 55 -7.41 -0.85 5.57
N LYS A 56 -6.34 -0.77 4.77
CA LYS A 56 -5.79 0.48 4.24
C LYS A 56 -6.59 0.99 3.06
N TRP A 57 -6.52 2.30 2.82
CA TRP A 57 -7.11 2.91 1.63
C TRP A 57 -6.22 2.66 0.40
N GLY A 58 -6.46 1.53 -0.29
CA GLY A 58 -5.72 1.15 -1.48
C GLY A 58 -4.23 0.94 -1.20
N PHE A 59 -3.38 1.65 -1.95
CA PHE A 59 -1.91 1.57 -1.83
C PHE A 59 -1.32 2.64 -0.89
N THR A 60 -2.17 3.35 -0.15
CA THR A 60 -1.72 4.31 0.85
C THR A 60 -1.34 3.61 2.16
N LYS A 61 -0.61 4.32 3.02
CA LYS A 61 -0.28 3.86 4.37
C LYS A 61 -1.43 3.98 5.37
N PHE A 62 -2.49 4.70 5.01
CA PHE A 62 -3.57 5.10 5.92
C PHE A 62 -4.69 4.06 5.97
N ALA A 63 -5.30 3.89 7.14
CA ALA A 63 -6.52 3.10 7.28
C ALA A 63 -7.68 3.76 6.51
N ARG A 64 -8.66 2.97 6.10
CA ARG A 64 -9.83 3.45 5.36
C ARG A 64 -10.65 4.48 6.15
N THR A 65 -10.81 4.28 7.45
CA THR A 65 -11.52 5.20 8.36
C THR A 65 -10.82 6.55 8.44
N ASP A 66 -9.51 6.53 8.66
CA ASP A 66 -8.70 7.74 8.88
C ASP A 66 -8.57 8.55 7.59
N TYR A 67 -8.45 7.85 6.46
CA TYR A 67 -8.39 8.48 5.14
C TYR A 67 -9.66 9.29 4.85
N VAL A 68 -10.84 8.75 5.15
CA VAL A 68 -12.11 9.44 4.93
C VAL A 68 -12.20 10.67 5.82
N LYS A 69 -11.88 10.53 7.11
CA LYS A 69 -11.85 11.65 8.06
C LYS A 69 -10.90 12.77 7.63
N TRP A 70 -9.65 12.45 7.29
CA TRP A 70 -8.67 13.45 6.86
C TRP A 70 -8.97 14.05 5.48
N LYS A 71 -9.73 13.34 4.64
CA LYS A 71 -10.24 13.90 3.39
C LYS A 71 -11.32 14.94 3.65
N GLU A 72 -12.25 14.68 4.57
CA GLU A 72 -13.27 15.66 5.01
C GLU A 72 -12.63 16.89 5.67
N GLU A 73 -11.58 16.68 6.48
CA GLU A 73 -10.79 17.76 7.11
C GLU A 73 -9.85 18.49 6.13
N ASN A 74 -9.85 18.15 4.83
CA ASN A 74 -8.97 18.73 3.81
C ASN A 74 -7.45 18.63 4.13
N ARG A 75 -7.06 17.62 4.91
CA ARG A 75 -5.65 17.32 5.28
C ARG A 75 -4.94 16.44 4.26
N ILE A 76 -5.68 15.70 3.43
CA ILE A 76 -5.11 14.83 2.38
C ILE A 76 -4.79 15.66 1.13
N VAL A 77 -3.54 15.58 0.66
CA VAL A 77 -3.12 16.08 -0.64
C VAL A 77 -2.97 14.92 -1.60
N ASN A 78 -3.59 15.05 -2.78
CA ASN A 78 -3.52 14.06 -3.85
C ASN A 78 -2.10 14.01 -4.44
N ASP A 79 -1.53 12.80 -4.55
CA ASP A 79 -0.21 12.52 -5.14
C ASP A 79 -0.34 11.38 -6.17
N GLY A 80 -1.33 11.50 -7.05
CA GLY A 80 -1.62 10.55 -8.11
C GLY A 80 -2.18 9.22 -7.56
N VAL A 81 -1.35 8.18 -7.53
CA VAL A 81 -1.75 6.87 -6.98
C VAL A 81 -1.74 6.90 -5.44
N ASN A 82 -0.88 7.72 -4.86
CA ASN A 82 -0.66 7.86 -3.41
C ASN A 82 -1.31 9.12 -2.85
N ALA A 83 -1.22 9.28 -1.54
CA ALA A 83 -1.73 10.43 -0.81
C ALA A 83 -0.69 10.93 0.20
N LYS A 84 -0.54 12.25 0.28
CA LYS A 84 0.29 12.94 1.27
C LYS A 84 -0.63 13.48 2.37
N LEU A 85 -0.25 13.27 3.63
CA LEU A 85 -0.97 13.82 4.78
C LEU A 85 -0.28 15.12 5.20
N LEU A 86 -1.04 16.22 5.24
CA LEU A 86 -0.59 17.48 5.81
C LEU A 86 -0.62 17.37 7.33
N GLY A 87 0.57 17.27 7.92
CA GLY A 87 0.76 17.29 9.38
C GLY A 87 0.85 18.70 9.95
N CYS A 88 1.20 18.80 11.23
CA CYS A 88 1.50 20.07 11.89
C CYS A 88 2.94 20.56 11.64
N HIS A 89 3.78 19.72 11.02
CA HIS A 89 5.19 19.98 10.80
C HIS A 89 5.48 20.44 9.36
N GLY A 90 6.40 21.40 9.20
CA GLY A 90 6.82 21.98 7.93
C GLY A 90 6.70 23.50 7.90
N LEU A 91 7.35 24.13 6.92
CA LEU A 91 7.37 25.59 6.75
C LEU A 91 5.95 26.13 6.52
N LEU A 92 5.51 27.07 7.38
CA LEU A 92 4.20 27.71 7.25
C LEU A 92 4.08 28.52 5.95
N SER A 93 5.18 29.05 5.43
CA SER A 93 5.23 29.81 4.17
C SER A 93 4.83 29.01 2.94
N GLN A 94 4.99 27.69 2.97
CA GLN A 94 4.61 26.79 1.86
C GLN A 94 3.16 26.31 1.97
N ARG A 95 2.41 26.72 3.01
CA ARG A 95 1.02 26.33 3.23
C ARG A 95 0.07 27.42 2.77
N GLN A 96 -1.09 27.00 2.27
CA GLN A 96 -2.16 27.95 1.99
C GLN A 96 -2.65 28.60 3.30
N PRO A 97 -2.90 29.93 3.31
CA PRO A 97 -3.46 30.62 4.47
C PRO A 97 -4.75 29.94 4.95
N GLY A 98 -4.92 29.79 6.27
CA GLY A 98 -6.10 29.16 6.87
C GLY A 98 -6.10 27.62 6.86
N ARG A 99 -5.09 26.95 6.28
CA ARG A 99 -4.95 25.48 6.33
C ARG A 99 -3.90 25.00 7.33
N ALA A 100 -3.54 25.82 8.31
CA ALA A 100 -2.66 25.41 9.39
C ALA A 100 -3.44 24.57 10.41
N PHE A 101 -3.03 23.31 10.59
CA PHE A 101 -3.65 22.42 11.57
C PHE A 101 -2.96 22.56 12.92
N LEU A 102 -3.75 22.85 13.97
CA LEU A 102 -3.26 22.99 15.35
C LEU A 102 -3.04 21.63 16.03
N SER A 103 -3.86 20.63 15.71
CA SER A 103 -3.75 19.28 16.27
C SER A 103 -3.04 18.32 15.32
N ALA A 104 -2.09 17.56 15.87
CA ALA A 104 -1.42 16.49 15.13
C ALA A 104 -2.43 15.42 14.69
N ALA A 105 -2.29 14.93 13.46
CA ALA A 105 -3.05 13.77 13.01
C ALA A 105 -2.53 12.55 13.78
N VAL A 106 -3.29 12.06 14.75
CA VAL A 106 -2.97 10.83 15.48
C VAL A 106 -3.22 9.67 14.52
N SER A 107 -2.15 9.06 14.01
CA SER A 107 -2.23 7.75 13.37
C SER A 107 -2.24 6.69 14.47
N GLY A 108 -3.33 5.96 14.61
CA GLY A 108 -3.38 4.73 15.41
C GLY A 108 -2.59 3.60 14.77
#